data_AF-A0A7V9QR43-F1
#
_entry.id   AF-A0A7V9QR43-F1
#
_cell.length_a   1.000
_cell.length_b   1.000
_cell.length_c   1.000
_cell.angle_alpha   90.00
_cell.angle_beta   90.00
_cell.angle_gamma   90.00
#
_symmetry.space_group_name_H-M   'P 1'
#
loop_
_entity.id
_entity.type
_entity.pdbx_description
1 polymer ?
#
loop_
_entity_poly.entity_id
_entity_poly.type
_entity_poly.pdbx_seq_one_letter_code
_entity_poly.pdbx_strand_id
1 'polypeptide(L)'
;MTDTLDQNPPTRSDQASGQPNQVDGDRRGRRRVGINRAFRAIKAEHAAHRTRMDMFSETLTRFASSTPFLVFHALGFAIWIAWNTGYIPEARVFDPYPFGMLTMVVSLEAIFLSIFVLMTQSKESTIAELREELTLQVNLRMEEEVTKTLHLVAGLYTRLGQTLAEDPELEKMLEPLDPQEMERDLTEQIREAIPNVRLKKKLERKQEKAAKAALS
;
A
#
# COMPACT_ATOMS: atom_id res chain seq x y z
N MET A 1 18.00 37.55 -72.85
CA MET A 1 17.25 38.73 -72.36
C MET A 1 15.94 38.17 -71.82
N THR A 2 15.88 38.02 -70.49
CA THR A 2 15.07 38.87 -69.59
C THR A 2 13.58 38.52 -69.69
N ASP A 3 12.79 38.32 -68.65
CA ASP A 3 12.97 38.32 -67.20
C ASP A 3 11.58 37.92 -66.63
N THR A 4 11.58 37.26 -65.47
CA THR A 4 10.61 37.30 -64.37
C THR A 4 9.07 37.21 -64.53
N LEU A 5 8.52 36.39 -63.60
CA LEU A 5 7.30 36.63 -62.78
C LEU A 5 5.96 36.44 -63.52
N ASP A 6 4.91 35.79 -63.01
CA ASP A 6 4.49 35.39 -61.67
C ASP A 6 3.16 34.60 -61.81
N GLN A 7 2.78 33.92 -60.72
CA GLN A 7 1.42 33.48 -60.35
C GLN A 7 0.90 32.09 -60.75
N ASN A 8 1.34 31.12 -59.92
CA ASN A 8 0.50 30.29 -59.02
C ASN A 8 -0.28 29.08 -59.60
N PRO A 9 0.13 27.83 -59.31
CA PRO A 9 -0.76 26.65 -59.40
C PRO A 9 -1.68 26.55 -58.17
N PRO A 10 -2.84 25.89 -58.28
CA PRO A 10 -3.93 25.97 -57.31
C PRO A 10 -3.54 25.44 -55.93
N THR A 11 -3.91 26.21 -54.90
CA THR A 11 -3.88 25.86 -53.48
C THR A 11 -4.55 24.51 -53.22
N ARG A 12 -3.73 23.50 -52.96
CA ARG A 12 -4.15 22.22 -52.35
C ARG A 12 -4.28 22.43 -50.84
N SER A 13 -5.26 23.24 -50.43
CA SER A 13 -5.45 23.62 -49.01
C SER A 13 -6.74 23.09 -48.38
N ASP A 14 -7.35 22.01 -48.90
CA ASP A 14 -8.61 21.49 -48.32
C ASP A 14 -8.72 19.95 -48.32
N GLN A 15 -7.65 19.24 -47.96
CA GLN A 15 -7.74 17.81 -47.58
C GLN A 15 -6.90 17.47 -46.33
N ALA A 16 -6.82 18.40 -45.38
CA ALA A 16 -6.38 18.14 -44.01
C ALA A 16 -7.55 18.31 -43.04
N SER A 17 -8.72 17.76 -43.37
CA SER A 17 -9.79 17.56 -42.39
C SER A 17 -9.34 16.47 -41.41
N GLY A 18 -8.86 16.91 -40.24
CA GLY A 18 -8.39 16.05 -39.17
C GLY A 18 -9.39 14.98 -38.79
N GLN A 19 -9.03 13.72 -39.04
CA GLN A 19 -9.55 12.64 -38.22
C GLN A 19 -8.92 12.79 -36.84
N PRO A 20 -9.70 12.96 -35.77
CA PRO A 20 -9.15 12.99 -34.42
C PRO A 20 -8.60 11.60 -34.13
N ASN A 21 -7.27 11.49 -34.21
CA ASN A 21 -6.36 10.53 -33.57
C ASN A 21 -7.03 9.33 -32.83
N GLN A 22 -7.79 8.51 -33.57
CA GLN A 22 -8.58 7.40 -33.00
C GLN A 22 -7.67 6.24 -32.55
N VAL A 23 -6.49 6.14 -33.16
CA VAL A 23 -5.49 5.10 -32.92
C VAL A 23 -4.76 5.31 -31.57
N ASP A 24 -4.63 6.55 -31.11
CA ASP A 24 -3.89 6.88 -29.88
C ASP A 24 -4.74 6.69 -28.61
N GLY A 25 -6.07 6.87 -28.74
CA GLY A 25 -7.03 6.53 -27.68
C GLY A 25 -7.07 5.03 -27.40
N ASP A 26 -7.00 4.20 -28.44
CA ASP A 26 -7.12 2.74 -28.33
C ASP A 26 -5.86 2.08 -27.74
N ARG A 27 -4.68 2.68 -27.94
CA ARG A 27 -3.41 2.27 -27.31
C ARG A 27 -3.37 2.61 -25.83
N ARG A 28 -3.80 3.80 -25.43
CA ARG A 28 -3.91 4.20 -24.01
C ARG A 28 -4.95 3.38 -23.25
N GLY A 29 -6.06 3.02 -23.92
CA GLY A 29 -7.08 2.11 -23.41
C GLY A 29 -6.55 0.70 -23.14
N ARG A 30 -5.86 0.08 -24.10
CA ARG A 30 -5.30 -1.28 -23.94
C ARG A 30 -4.29 -1.39 -22.79
N ARG A 31 -3.41 -0.39 -22.59
CA ARG A 31 -2.44 -0.39 -21.49
C ARG A 31 -3.11 -0.30 -20.11
N ARG A 32 -4.11 0.56 -19.91
CA ARG A 32 -4.89 0.62 -18.64
C ARG A 32 -5.68 -0.65 -18.38
N VAL A 33 -6.18 -1.30 -19.44
CA VAL A 33 -6.94 -2.55 -19.34
C VAL A 33 -6.04 -3.73 -18.92
N GLY A 34 -4.76 -3.74 -19.33
CA GLY A 34 -3.79 -4.77 -18.92
C GLY A 34 -3.49 -4.75 -17.42
N ILE A 35 -3.21 -3.57 -16.85
CA ILE A 35 -2.90 -3.41 -15.42
C ILE A 35 -4.10 -3.81 -14.56
N ASN A 36 -5.31 -3.34 -14.92
CA ASN A 36 -6.51 -3.69 -14.18
C ASN A 36 -6.87 -5.18 -14.26
N ARG A 37 -6.52 -5.87 -15.36
CA ARG A 37 -6.67 -7.33 -15.47
C ARG A 37 -5.65 -8.08 -14.63
N ALA A 38 -4.39 -7.65 -14.60
CA ALA A 38 -3.36 -8.26 -13.76
C ALA A 38 -3.74 -8.20 -12.28
N PHE A 39 -4.17 -7.02 -11.79
CA PHE A 39 -4.67 -6.88 -10.41
C PHE A 39 -5.94 -7.70 -10.14
N ARG A 40 -6.84 -7.82 -11.12
CA ARG A 40 -8.03 -8.67 -11.00
C ARG A 40 -7.70 -10.16 -11.03
N ALA A 41 -6.71 -10.59 -11.79
CA ALA A 41 -6.25 -11.98 -11.87
C ALA A 41 -5.62 -12.41 -10.55
N ILE A 42 -4.73 -11.58 -9.99
CA ILE A 42 -4.13 -11.82 -8.66
C ILE A 42 -5.21 -11.88 -7.56
N LYS A 43 -6.18 -10.96 -7.60
CA LYS A 43 -7.33 -11.00 -6.67
C LYS A 43 -8.24 -12.20 -6.88
N ALA A 44 -8.43 -12.65 -8.13
CA ALA A 44 -9.29 -13.79 -8.45
C ALA A 44 -8.65 -15.12 -8.02
N GLU A 45 -7.33 -15.25 -8.17
CA GLU A 45 -6.57 -16.41 -7.72
C GLU A 45 -6.56 -16.52 -6.19
N HIS A 46 -6.42 -15.39 -5.48
CA HIS A 46 -6.58 -15.33 -4.03
C HIS A 46 -8.03 -15.54 -3.55
N ALA A 47 -9.02 -15.27 -4.39
CA ALA A 47 -10.43 -15.54 -4.09
C ALA A 47 -10.79 -17.01 -4.31
N ALA A 48 -10.12 -17.71 -5.22
CA ALA A 48 -10.39 -19.11 -5.57
C ALA A 48 -9.99 -20.10 -4.45
N HIS A 49 -9.04 -19.72 -3.58
CA HIS A 49 -8.60 -20.50 -2.41
C HIS A 49 -9.29 -20.11 -1.10
N ARG A 50 -10.44 -19.42 -1.14
CA ARG A 50 -11.15 -19.05 0.09
C ARG A 50 -11.92 -20.23 0.65
N THR A 51 -11.55 -20.62 1.86
CA THR A 51 -12.33 -21.56 2.65
C THR A 51 -13.61 -20.84 3.09
N ARG A 52 -14.73 -21.55 3.32
CA ARG A 52 -15.97 -20.93 3.86
C ARG A 52 -15.69 -20.09 5.12
N MET A 53 -14.71 -20.49 5.92
CA MET A 53 -14.21 -19.75 7.08
C MET A 53 -13.72 -18.33 6.74
N ASP A 54 -13.04 -18.13 5.61
CA ASP A 54 -12.53 -16.82 5.18
C ASP A 54 -13.64 -15.81 4.89
N MET A 55 -14.76 -16.28 4.34
CA MET A 55 -15.91 -15.41 4.06
C MET A 55 -16.61 -14.98 5.36
N PHE A 56 -16.72 -15.90 6.33
CA PHE A 56 -17.25 -15.58 7.66
C PHE A 56 -16.32 -14.62 8.41
N SER A 57 -15.01 -14.86 8.40
CA SER A 57 -14.03 -13.98 9.05
C SER A 57 -14.03 -12.57 8.46
N GLU A 58 -14.12 -12.39 7.14
CA GLU A 58 -14.20 -11.05 6.55
C GLU A 58 -15.48 -10.30 6.89
N THR A 59 -16.61 -11.01 6.95
CA THR A 59 -17.88 -10.41 7.35
C THR A 59 -17.81 -9.98 8.81
N LEU A 60 -17.28 -10.84 9.66
CA LEU A 60 -17.16 -10.58 11.09
C LEU A 60 -16.17 -9.45 11.39
N THR A 61 -15.05 -9.37 10.68
CA THR A 61 -14.09 -8.28 10.86
C THR A 61 -14.60 -6.95 10.33
N ARG A 62 -15.32 -6.96 9.20
CA ARG A 62 -16.02 -5.75 8.74
C ARG A 62 -17.08 -5.30 9.75
N PHE A 63 -17.76 -6.24 10.41
CA PHE A 63 -18.71 -5.94 11.48
C PHE A 63 -18.02 -5.41 12.74
N ALA A 64 -16.95 -6.06 13.21
CA ALA A 64 -16.21 -5.69 14.40
C ALA A 64 -15.52 -4.32 14.26
N SER A 65 -15.05 -3.98 13.06
CA SER A 65 -14.45 -2.68 12.76
C SER A 65 -15.49 -1.60 12.43
N SER A 66 -16.79 -1.92 12.44
CA SER A 66 -17.86 -1.01 12.03
C SER A 66 -18.33 -0.15 13.19
N THR A 67 -18.44 1.16 12.98
CA THR A 67 -19.08 2.11 13.89
C THR A 67 -20.46 1.65 14.42
N PRO A 68 -21.36 1.04 13.62
CA PRO A 68 -22.64 0.52 14.14
C PRO A 68 -22.51 -0.59 15.20
N PHE A 69 -21.44 -1.40 15.19
CA PHE A 69 -21.23 -2.44 16.21
C PHE A 69 -20.98 -1.83 17.58
N LEU A 70 -20.18 -0.75 17.63
CA LEU A 70 -19.91 0.01 18.83
C LEU A 70 -21.19 0.68 19.36
N VAL A 71 -22.00 1.28 18.47
CA VAL A 71 -23.26 1.91 18.86
C VAL A 71 -24.26 0.89 19.40
N PHE A 72 -24.35 -0.29 18.77
CA PHE A 72 -25.19 -1.39 19.25
C PHE A 72 -24.79 -1.82 20.66
N HIS A 73 -23.50 -2.00 20.93
CA HIS A 73 -22.99 -2.34 22.26
C HIS A 73 -23.26 -1.24 23.29
N ALA A 74 -22.99 0.01 22.93
CA ALA A 74 -23.25 1.15 23.80
C ALA A 74 -24.73 1.26 24.18
N LEU A 75 -25.64 1.07 23.21
CA LEU A 75 -27.08 1.03 23.46
C LEU A 75 -27.48 -0.19 24.31
N GLY A 76 -26.94 -1.37 24.01
CA GLY A 76 -27.17 -2.59 24.79
C GLY A 76 -26.77 -2.42 26.26
N PHE A 77 -25.59 -1.86 26.53
CA PHE A 77 -25.13 -1.55 27.88
C PHE A 77 -26.00 -0.49 28.55
N ALA A 78 -26.36 0.58 27.84
CA ALA A 78 -27.23 1.62 28.38
C ALA A 78 -28.62 1.06 28.76
N ILE A 79 -29.21 0.22 27.91
CA ILE A 79 -30.49 -0.46 28.17
C ILE A 79 -30.36 -1.41 29.36
N TRP A 80 -29.29 -2.21 29.43
CA TRP A 80 -29.06 -3.14 30.54
C TRP A 80 -28.91 -2.42 31.88
N ILE A 81 -28.12 -1.33 31.90
CA ILE A 81 -27.95 -0.50 33.08
C ILE A 81 -29.29 0.13 33.47
N ALA A 82 -30.04 0.71 32.53
CA ALA A 82 -31.35 1.30 32.80
C ALA A 82 -32.35 0.29 33.38
N TRP A 83 -32.36 -0.94 32.86
CA TRP A 83 -33.17 -2.05 33.37
C TRP A 83 -32.77 -2.43 34.80
N ASN A 84 -31.46 -2.57 35.08
CA ASN A 84 -30.98 -3.02 36.40
C ASN A 84 -30.86 -1.91 37.45
N THR A 85 -30.95 -0.63 37.08
CA THR A 85 -30.93 0.51 38.02
C THR A 85 -32.32 0.82 38.62
N GLY A 86 -33.34 0.01 38.31
CA GLY A 86 -34.64 0.09 38.99
C GLY A 86 -35.60 1.16 38.44
N TYR A 87 -35.42 1.61 37.19
CA TYR A 87 -36.42 2.46 36.51
C TYR A 87 -37.74 1.72 36.20
N ILE A 88 -37.79 0.39 36.36
CA ILE A 88 -38.97 -0.46 36.15
C ILE A 88 -39.38 -1.07 37.51
N PRO A 89 -40.49 -0.62 38.14
CA PRO A 89 -40.86 -0.98 39.52
C PRO A 89 -41.18 -2.47 39.76
N GLU A 90 -41.49 -3.24 38.72
CA GLU A 90 -41.90 -4.66 38.81
C GLU A 90 -40.81 -5.65 38.36
N ALA A 91 -39.68 -5.18 37.83
CA ALA A 91 -38.64 -6.06 37.33
C ALA A 91 -37.69 -6.50 38.46
N ARG A 92 -37.60 -7.81 38.69
CA ARG A 92 -36.64 -8.42 39.62
C ARG A 92 -35.22 -8.01 39.18
N VAL A 93 -34.43 -7.42 40.09
CA VAL A 93 -33.03 -7.05 39.82
C VAL A 93 -32.25 -8.31 39.46
N PHE A 94 -31.95 -8.47 38.17
CA PHE A 94 -31.31 -9.67 37.62
C PHE A 94 -29.80 -9.63 37.81
N ASP A 95 -29.19 -8.45 37.67
CA ASP A 95 -27.75 -8.23 37.82
C ASP A 95 -27.50 -7.02 38.75
N PRO A 96 -27.43 -7.23 40.07
CA PRO A 96 -27.14 -6.18 41.04
C PRO A 96 -25.77 -5.55 40.79
N TYR A 97 -25.62 -4.25 41.10
CA TYR A 97 -24.31 -3.60 41.11
C TYR A 97 -23.33 -4.43 41.97
N PRO A 98 -22.20 -4.92 41.42
CA PRO A 98 -21.39 -4.37 40.32
C PRO A 98 -21.56 -5.00 38.91
N PHE A 99 -22.72 -5.54 38.54
CA PHE A 99 -23.01 -6.12 37.21
C PHE A 99 -22.08 -7.29 36.83
N GLY A 100 -22.06 -8.33 37.65
CA GLY A 100 -21.14 -9.47 37.48
C GLY A 100 -21.42 -10.27 36.21
N MET A 101 -22.69 -10.47 35.86
CA MET A 101 -23.09 -11.26 34.69
C MET A 101 -22.72 -10.54 33.39
N LEU A 102 -23.01 -9.23 33.31
CA LEU A 102 -22.62 -8.41 32.17
C LEU A 102 -21.10 -8.40 31.97
N THR A 103 -20.35 -8.22 33.05
CA THR A 103 -18.87 -8.19 32.99
C THR A 103 -18.31 -9.53 32.51
N MET A 104 -18.85 -10.65 32.97
CA MET A 104 -18.44 -11.98 32.53
C MET A 104 -18.67 -12.15 31.02
N VAL A 105 -19.88 -11.85 30.54
CA VAL A 105 -20.24 -11.99 29.12
C VAL A 105 -19.38 -11.08 28.24
N VAL A 106 -19.22 -9.81 28.63
CA VAL A 106 -18.42 -8.84 27.87
C VAL A 106 -16.95 -9.24 27.83
N SER A 107 -16.39 -9.78 28.92
CA SER A 107 -15.00 -10.24 28.93
C SER A 107 -14.77 -11.41 27.98
N LEU A 108 -15.72 -12.36 27.93
CA LEU A 108 -15.67 -13.48 27.00
C LEU A 108 -15.80 -12.99 25.56
N GLU A 109 -16.76 -12.10 25.28
CA GLU A 109 -16.95 -11.49 23.96
C GLU A 109 -15.71 -10.73 23.49
N ALA A 110 -15.06 -9.97 24.38
CA ALA A 110 -13.83 -9.25 24.07
C ALA A 110 -12.67 -10.18 23.68
N ILE A 111 -12.54 -11.35 24.31
CA ILE A 111 -11.55 -12.37 23.93
C ILE A 111 -11.82 -12.86 22.50
N PHE A 112 -13.08 -13.19 22.18
CA PHE A 112 -13.45 -13.60 20.82
C PHE A 112 -13.14 -12.51 19.79
N LEU A 113 -13.51 -11.25 20.06
CA LEU A 113 -13.21 -10.12 19.17
C LEU A 113 -11.71 -9.95 18.96
N SER A 114 -10.91 -10.05 20.03
CA SER A 114 -9.45 -9.97 19.94
C SER A 114 -8.85 -11.06 19.04
N ILE A 115 -9.31 -12.30 19.19
CA ILE A 115 -8.87 -13.43 18.35
C ILE A 115 -9.26 -13.19 16.89
N PHE A 116 -10.49 -12.73 16.61
CA PHE A 116 -10.92 -12.45 15.24
C PHE A 116 -10.13 -11.31 14.59
N VAL A 117 -9.86 -10.25 15.35
CA VAL A 117 -8.99 -9.14 14.92
C VAL A 117 -7.59 -9.67 14.61
N LEU A 118 -6.99 -10.45 15.51
CA LEU A 118 -5.65 -11.03 15.31
C LEU A 118 -5.60 -11.94 14.08
N MET A 119 -6.61 -12.78 13.89
CA MET A 119 -6.71 -13.67 12.73
C MET A 119 -6.77 -12.87 11.42
N THR A 120 -7.51 -11.77 11.40
CA THR A 120 -7.62 -10.93 10.20
C THR A 120 -6.35 -10.13 9.96
N GLN A 121 -5.73 -9.61 11.01
CA GLN A 121 -4.43 -8.96 10.92
C GLN A 121 -3.36 -9.90 10.39
N SER A 122 -3.33 -11.17 10.83
CA SER A 122 -2.40 -12.18 10.33
C SER A 122 -2.56 -12.40 8.83
N LYS A 123 -3.79 -12.50 8.33
CA LYS A 123 -4.07 -12.68 6.90
C LYS A 123 -3.67 -11.45 6.07
N GLU A 124 -4.04 -10.25 6.52
CA GLU A 124 -3.68 -9.00 5.85
C GLU A 124 -2.15 -8.81 5.85
N SER A 125 -1.45 -9.22 6.91
CA SER A 125 0.01 -9.19 7.00
C SER A 125 0.67 -10.06 5.91
N THR A 126 0.20 -11.30 5.73
CA THR A 126 0.74 -12.19 4.69
C THR A 126 0.48 -11.64 3.28
N ILE A 127 -0.69 -11.04 3.04
CA ILE A 127 -1.01 -10.41 1.75
C ILE A 127 -0.14 -9.17 1.53
N ALA A 128 0.11 -8.38 2.57
CA ALA A 128 0.98 -7.22 2.50
C ALA A 128 2.42 -7.60 2.15
N GLU A 129 2.95 -8.66 2.76
CA GLU A 129 4.29 -9.21 2.49
C GLU A 129 4.42 -9.69 1.03
N LEU A 130 3.45 -10.48 0.54
CA LEU A 130 3.45 -10.92 -0.86
C LEU A 130 3.38 -9.73 -1.84
N ARG A 131 2.59 -8.71 -1.51
CA ARG A 131 2.50 -7.49 -2.32
C ARG A 131 3.83 -6.73 -2.34
N GLU A 132 4.53 -6.68 -1.22
CA GLU A 132 5.84 -6.04 -1.11
C GLU A 132 6.88 -6.78 -1.96
N GLU A 133 6.94 -8.11 -1.86
CA GLU A 133 7.82 -8.95 -2.68
C GLU A 133 7.56 -8.74 -4.18
N LEU A 134 6.29 -8.78 -4.61
CA LEU A 134 5.93 -8.55 -6.01
C LEU A 134 6.32 -7.14 -6.47
N THR A 135 6.12 -6.13 -5.62
CA THR A 135 6.48 -4.75 -5.93
C THR A 135 7.99 -4.61 -6.11
N LEU A 136 8.78 -5.26 -5.24
CA LEU A 136 10.23 -5.31 -5.36
C LEU A 136 10.66 -5.97 -6.68
N GLN A 137 10.11 -7.15 -7.00
CA GLN A 137 10.44 -7.85 -8.26
C GLN A 137 10.12 -7.01 -9.50
N VAL A 138 8.96 -6.34 -9.52
CA VAL A 138 8.61 -5.44 -10.62
C VAL A 138 9.59 -4.27 -10.71
N ASN A 139 9.96 -3.66 -9.58
CA ASN A 139 10.91 -2.56 -9.56
C ASN A 139 12.29 -2.97 -10.07
N LEU A 140 12.81 -4.13 -9.64
CA LEU A 140 14.08 -4.67 -10.13
C LEU A 140 14.04 -4.90 -11.64
N ARG A 141 12.91 -5.41 -12.16
CA ARG A 141 12.76 -5.62 -13.60
C ARG A 141 12.63 -4.32 -14.38
N MET A 142 11.94 -3.32 -13.81
CA MET A 142 11.85 -1.99 -14.41
C MET A 142 13.23 -1.32 -14.46
N GLU A 143 14.06 -1.49 -13.44
CA GLU A 143 15.44 -1.03 -13.43
C GLU A 143 16.23 -1.63 -14.61
N GLU A 144 16.21 -2.96 -14.78
CA GLU A 144 16.91 -3.59 -15.91
C GLU A 144 16.43 -3.05 -17.27
N GLU A 145 15.12 -2.85 -17.42
CA GLU A 145 14.51 -2.32 -18.64
C GLU A 145 14.92 -0.86 -18.88
N VAL A 146 15.01 -0.05 -17.82
CA VAL A 146 15.51 1.34 -17.87
C VAL A 146 16.98 1.37 -18.26
N THR A 147 17.82 0.55 -17.64
CA THR A 147 19.27 0.47 -17.92
C THR A 147 19.53 -0.03 -19.34
N LYS A 148 18.75 -0.99 -19.83
CA LYS A 148 18.79 -1.41 -21.25
C LYS A 148 18.34 -0.28 -22.18
N THR A 149 17.30 0.46 -21.83
CA THR A 149 16.84 1.60 -22.61
C THR A 149 17.90 2.70 -22.67
N LEU A 150 18.57 2.97 -21.54
CA LEU A 150 19.66 3.93 -21.45
C LEU A 150 20.83 3.54 -22.34
N HIS A 151 21.24 2.26 -22.34
CA HIS A 151 22.25 1.73 -23.25
C HIS A 151 21.88 1.90 -24.72
N LEU A 152 20.61 1.64 -25.08
CA LEU A 152 20.15 1.83 -26.47
C LEU A 152 20.20 3.31 -26.87
N VAL A 153 19.78 4.23 -25.99
CA VAL A 153 19.83 5.67 -26.22
C VAL A 153 21.27 6.17 -26.32
N ALA A 154 22.15 5.75 -25.42
CA ALA A 154 23.57 6.07 -25.47
C ALA A 154 24.21 5.56 -26.78
N GLY A 155 23.90 4.32 -27.19
CA GLY A 155 24.36 3.75 -28.46
C GLY A 155 23.86 4.53 -29.70
N LEU A 156 22.63 5.04 -29.66
CA LEU A 156 22.10 5.91 -30.72
C LEU A 156 22.82 7.27 -30.75
N TYR A 157 23.06 7.87 -29.58
CA TYR A 157 23.76 9.14 -29.43
C TYR A 157 25.18 9.07 -30.01
N THR A 158 25.92 8.00 -29.70
CA THR A 158 27.25 7.73 -30.28
C THR A 158 27.21 7.55 -31.80
N ARG A 159 26.20 6.84 -32.34
CA ARG A 159 26.04 6.68 -33.81
C ARG A 159 25.70 7.97 -34.54
N LEU A 160 25.06 8.93 -33.87
CA LEU A 160 24.77 10.26 -34.41
C LEU A 160 26.00 11.18 -34.42
N GLY A 161 27.17 10.69 -33.98
CA GLY A 161 28.42 11.43 -33.98
C GLY A 161 28.51 12.49 -32.88
N GLN A 162 27.61 12.45 -31.90
CA GLN A 162 27.70 13.28 -30.70
C GLN A 162 28.48 12.52 -29.63
N THR A 163 29.47 13.16 -29.02
CA THR A 163 30.18 12.62 -27.87
C THR A 163 29.24 12.70 -26.69
N LEU A 164 28.85 11.55 -26.11
CA LEU A 164 28.14 11.50 -24.83
C LEU A 164 28.93 12.44 -23.92
N ALA A 165 28.32 13.53 -23.46
CA ALA A 165 29.00 14.39 -22.49
C ALA A 165 29.41 13.47 -21.34
N GLU A 166 30.67 13.54 -20.90
CA GLU A 166 31.19 12.76 -19.76
C GLU A 166 30.42 13.18 -18.50
N ASP A 167 29.22 12.64 -18.36
CA ASP A 167 28.36 12.81 -17.21
C ASP A 167 28.60 11.61 -16.29
N PRO A 168 29.32 11.80 -15.18
CA PRO A 168 29.62 10.74 -14.24
C PRO A 168 28.35 10.16 -13.58
N GLU A 169 27.22 10.87 -13.61
CA GLU A 169 25.93 10.36 -13.15
C GLU A 169 25.35 9.35 -14.16
N LEU A 170 25.44 9.64 -15.45
CA LEU A 170 24.97 8.76 -16.51
C LEU A 170 25.76 7.45 -16.59
N GLU A 171 27.07 7.50 -16.36
CA GLU A 171 27.94 6.32 -16.31
C GLU A 171 27.55 5.38 -15.17
N LYS A 172 27.26 5.93 -13.98
CA LYS A 172 26.71 5.16 -12.85
C LYS A 172 25.34 4.57 -13.14
N MET A 173 24.48 5.26 -13.90
CA MET A 173 23.16 4.76 -14.28
C MET A 173 23.21 3.67 -15.37
N LEU A 174 24.33 3.55 -16.10
CA LEU A 174 24.56 2.49 -17.08
C LEU A 174 25.11 1.22 -16.43
N GLU A 175 25.65 1.30 -15.21
CA GLU A 175 26.05 0.13 -14.46
C GLU A 175 24.78 -0.66 -14.05
N PRO A 176 24.75 -1.98 -14.31
CA PRO A 176 23.62 -2.80 -13.88
C PRO A 176 23.57 -2.82 -12.35
N LEU A 177 22.40 -2.53 -11.76
CA LEU A 177 22.22 -2.76 -10.33
C LEU A 177 22.35 -4.26 -10.03
N ASP A 178 23.39 -4.64 -9.28
CA ASP A 178 23.59 -6.02 -8.82
C ASP A 178 22.67 -6.30 -7.61
N PRO A 179 21.74 -7.27 -7.71
CA PRO A 179 20.91 -7.69 -6.57
C PRO A 179 21.73 -8.08 -5.33
N GLN A 180 22.95 -8.61 -5.51
CA GLN A 180 23.83 -8.97 -4.40
C GLN A 180 24.44 -7.76 -3.69
N GLU A 181 24.66 -6.65 -4.41
CA GLU A 181 25.14 -5.40 -3.84
C GLU A 181 24.03 -4.75 -3.00
N MET A 182 22.80 -4.73 -3.48
CA MET A 182 21.63 -4.30 -2.69
C MET A 182 21.41 -5.12 -1.42
N GLU A 183 21.59 -6.45 -1.48
CA GLU A 183 21.49 -7.31 -0.29
C GLU A 183 22.56 -6.96 0.75
N ARG A 184 23.79 -6.70 0.31
CA ARG A 184 24.91 -6.29 1.18
C ARG A 184 24.64 -4.93 1.80
N ASP A 185 24.28 -3.94 0.99
CA ASP A 185 23.96 -2.58 1.45
C ASP A 185 22.79 -2.57 2.43
N LEU A 186 21.72 -3.32 2.13
CA LEU A 186 20.56 -3.43 3.02
C LEU A 186 20.94 -4.14 4.33
N THR A 187 21.72 -5.22 4.26
CA THR A 187 22.20 -5.95 5.45
C THR A 187 23.10 -5.07 6.32
N GLU A 188 23.94 -4.25 5.70
CA GLU A 188 24.79 -3.29 6.38
C GLU A 188 23.98 -2.16 7.02
N GLN A 189 23.03 -1.57 6.31
CA GLN A 189 22.12 -0.54 6.86
C GLN A 189 21.27 -1.07 8.02
N ILE A 190 20.75 -2.30 7.92
CA ILE A 190 20.02 -2.95 9.02
C ILE A 190 20.97 -3.16 10.22
N ARG A 191 22.19 -3.64 9.96
CA ARG A 191 23.23 -3.85 10.99
C ARG A 191 23.65 -2.54 11.65
N GLU A 192 23.63 -1.39 10.96
CA GLU A 192 23.95 -0.08 11.52
C GLU A 192 22.76 0.57 12.25
N ALA A 193 21.53 0.36 11.77
CA ALA A 193 20.33 0.89 12.40
C ALA A 193 20.02 0.22 13.75
N ILE A 194 20.19 -1.11 13.86
CA ILE A 194 19.95 -1.87 15.08
C ILE A 194 20.78 -1.40 16.31
N PRO A 195 22.10 -1.15 16.23
CA PRO A 195 22.91 -0.67 17.35
C PRO A 195 22.52 0.74 17.75
N ASN A 196 22.21 1.63 16.80
CA ASN A 196 21.77 3.00 17.09
C ASN A 196 20.43 3.03 17.84
N VAL A 197 19.47 2.17 17.49
CA VAL A 197 18.19 2.06 18.21
C VAL A 197 18.40 1.58 19.65
N ARG A 198 19.29 0.59 19.87
CA ARG A 198 19.61 0.08 21.22
C ARG A 198 20.33 1.12 22.08
N LEU A 199 21.26 1.88 21.51
CA LEU A 199 21.99 2.95 22.18
C LEU A 199 21.05 4.10 22.58
N LYS A 200 20.21 4.56 21.66
CA LYS A 200 19.21 5.61 21.92
C LYS A 200 18.28 5.23 23.07
N LYS A 201 17.75 4.00 23.06
CA LYS A 201 16.86 3.47 24.11
C LYS A 201 17.55 3.37 25.48
N LYS A 202 18.86 3.08 25.53
CA LYS A 202 19.65 3.08 26.78
C LYS A 202 19.87 4.50 27.30
N LEU A 203 20.15 5.46 26.42
CA LEU A 203 20.33 6.86 26.78
C LEU A 203 19.04 7.48 27.31
N GLU A 204 17.91 7.24 26.65
CA GLU A 204 16.58 7.69 27.11
C GLU A 204 16.26 7.15 28.51
N ARG A 205 16.47 5.85 28.76
CA ARG A 205 16.28 5.25 30.09
C ARG A 205 17.21 5.84 31.15
N LYS A 206 18.44 6.20 30.78
CA LYS A 206 19.40 6.81 31.69
C LYS A 206 19.00 8.25 32.03
N GLN A 207 18.51 9.00 31.04
CA GLN A 207 17.98 10.35 31.24
C GLN A 207 16.70 10.35 32.07
N GLU A 208 15.78 9.41 31.83
CA GLU A 208 14.54 9.29 32.62
C GLU A 208 14.83 8.96 34.09
N LYS A 209 15.79 8.07 34.34
CA LYS A 209 16.26 7.77 35.70
C LYS A 209 16.95 8.96 36.36
N ALA A 210 17.78 9.71 35.63
CA ALA A 210 18.44 10.90 36.15
C ALA A 210 17.44 12.02 36.47
N ALA A 211 16.43 12.22 35.61
CA ALA A 211 15.35 13.19 35.84
C ALA A 211 14.49 12.82 37.06
N LYS A 212 14.17 11.53 37.23
CA LYS A 212 13.43 11.04 38.42
C LYS A 212 14.24 11.17 39.71
N ALA A 213 15.55 10.99 39.66
CA ALA A 213 16.43 11.14 40.83
C ALA A 213 16.68 12.60 41.22
N ALA A 214 16.55 13.54 40.29
CA ALA A 214 16.71 14.98 40.55
C ALA A 214 15.43 15.66 41.09
N LEU A 215 14.27 14.99 40.98
CA LEU A 215 12.96 15.47 41.47
C LEU A 215 12.55 14.85 42.82
N SER A 216 13.38 13.98 43.40
CA SER A 216 13.19 13.36 44.72
C SER A 216 14.22 13.87 45.71
#